data_AF-A0A813YC85-F1
#
_entry.id   AF-A0A813YC85-F1
#
_cell.length_a   1.000
_cell.length_b   1.000
_cell.length_c   1.000
_cell.angle_alpha   90.00
_cell.angle_beta   90.00
_cell.angle_gamma   90.00
#
_symmetry.space_group_name_H-M   'P 1'
#
loop_
_entity.id
_entity.type
_entity.pdbx_description
1 polymer ?
#
loop_
_entity_poly.entity_id
_entity_poly.type
_entity_poly.pdbx_seq_one_letter_code
_entity_poly.pdbx_strand_id
1 'polypeptide(L)'
;MSKEVEEKTEDIGSLCIILHRERSFHNIDIRILKSAIQKYARRAMFFPKGVWCLVELDLFSILEINSELYPKCQLNQKQIQMNSVRIRSNMINRLVAMMSEDVGPCDHQLPHKVYNFYQQWIKNRRTISSRKILVQLYYCLANQNTKRIRLLSDLRTVYNLPEYLTDKKNLHRQLLEKFQMNQLIEIMYDDGCKGKTVSCFI
;
A
#
# COMPACT_ATOMS: atom_id res chain seq x y z
N MET A 1 -23.23 -24.31 -45.32
CA MET A 1 -22.24 -24.29 -44.22
C MET A 1 -21.76 -22.86 -44.05
N SER A 2 -22.50 -22.08 -43.28
CA SER A 2 -22.18 -20.69 -42.96
C SER A 2 -21.17 -20.70 -41.82
N LYS A 3 -19.96 -20.18 -42.07
CA LYS A 3 -18.95 -20.01 -41.02
C LYS A 3 -19.40 -18.85 -40.14
N GLU A 4 -19.84 -19.16 -38.92
CA GLU A 4 -19.97 -18.17 -37.86
C GLU A 4 -18.58 -17.61 -37.57
N VAL A 5 -18.44 -16.30 -37.76
CA VAL A 5 -17.26 -15.54 -37.37
C VAL A 5 -17.40 -15.33 -35.86
N GLU A 6 -16.63 -16.10 -35.07
CA GLU A 6 -16.46 -15.82 -33.64
C GLU A 6 -15.82 -14.44 -33.49
N GLU A 7 -16.67 -13.46 -33.21
CA GLU A 7 -16.27 -12.12 -32.82
C GLU A 7 -15.56 -12.21 -31.46
N LYS A 8 -14.22 -12.21 -31.47
CA LYS A 8 -13.41 -12.03 -30.27
C LYS A 8 -13.71 -10.64 -29.70
N THR A 9 -14.72 -10.56 -28.85
CA THR A 9 -14.92 -9.42 -27.97
C THR A 9 -13.69 -9.35 -27.07
N GLU A 10 -12.79 -8.42 -27.37
CA GLU A 10 -11.69 -8.08 -26.46
C GLU A 10 -12.33 -7.70 -25.13
N ASP A 11 -12.13 -8.52 -24.10
CA ASP A 11 -12.63 -8.25 -22.75
C ASP A 11 -11.99 -6.94 -22.28
N ILE A 12 -12.75 -5.84 -22.38
CA ILE A 12 -12.30 -4.48 -22.09
C ILE A 12 -11.91 -4.34 -20.60
N GLY A 13 -12.20 -5.34 -19.78
CA GLY A 13 -11.89 -5.39 -18.36
C GLY A 13 -13.16 -5.24 -17.53
N SER A 14 -13.17 -5.88 -16.35
CA SER A 14 -14.28 -5.78 -15.42
C SER A 14 -13.76 -5.62 -13.99
N LEU A 15 -14.28 -4.63 -13.27
CA LEU A 15 -14.07 -4.56 -11.83
C LEU A 15 -14.75 -5.79 -11.21
N CYS A 16 -14.10 -6.45 -10.26
CA CYS A 16 -14.69 -7.57 -9.55
C CYS A 16 -14.62 -7.36 -8.03
N ILE A 17 -15.77 -7.40 -7.38
CA ILE A 17 -15.90 -7.39 -5.93
C ILE A 17 -16.56 -8.70 -5.52
N ILE A 18 -15.73 -9.66 -5.11
CA ILE A 18 -16.15 -10.87 -4.40
C ILE A 18 -15.52 -10.80 -3.01
N LEU A 19 -16.22 -11.32 -1.99
CA LEU A 19 -15.71 -11.35 -0.61
C LEU A 19 -14.29 -11.95 -0.59
N HIS A 20 -13.29 -11.18 -0.14
CA HIS A 20 -11.87 -11.56 -0.09
C HIS A 20 -11.18 -11.85 -1.44
N ARG A 21 -11.82 -11.53 -2.57
CA ARG A 21 -11.26 -11.71 -3.92
C ARG A 21 -11.55 -10.47 -4.78
N GLU A 22 -11.24 -9.30 -4.27
CA GLU A 22 -11.43 -8.07 -5.03
C GLU A 22 -10.33 -7.92 -6.12
N ARG A 23 -10.76 -7.66 -7.35
CA ARG A 23 -9.90 -7.47 -8.52
C ARG A 23 -10.18 -6.14 -9.18
N SER A 24 -9.12 -5.48 -9.63
CA SER A 24 -9.21 -4.24 -10.39
C SER A 24 -9.74 -4.47 -11.80
N PHE A 25 -9.88 -3.39 -12.57
CA PHE A 25 -10.44 -3.41 -13.91
C PHE A 25 -9.66 -4.34 -14.85
N HIS A 26 -8.33 -4.36 -14.73
CA HIS A 26 -7.44 -5.28 -15.45
C HIS A 26 -7.21 -6.61 -14.72
N ASN A 27 -8.16 -7.05 -13.89
CA ASN A 27 -8.14 -8.32 -13.16
C ASN A 27 -6.93 -8.52 -12.19
N ILE A 28 -6.34 -7.42 -11.70
CA ILE A 28 -5.23 -7.50 -10.73
C ILE A 28 -5.78 -7.54 -9.30
N ASP A 29 -5.19 -8.39 -8.45
CA ASP A 29 -5.51 -8.41 -7.02
C ASP A 29 -5.20 -7.04 -6.38
N ILE A 30 -6.19 -6.49 -5.68
CA ILE A 30 -6.08 -5.19 -5.02
C ILE A 30 -4.93 -5.14 -4.01
N ARG A 31 -4.58 -6.27 -3.36
CA ARG A 31 -3.44 -6.35 -2.44
C ARG A 31 -2.12 -6.12 -3.17
N ILE A 32 -2.00 -6.64 -4.39
CA ILE A 32 -0.83 -6.44 -5.25
C ILE A 32 -0.74 -4.96 -5.63
N LEU A 33 -1.84 -4.35 -6.07
CA LEU A 33 -1.87 -2.93 -6.43
C LEU A 33 -1.49 -2.02 -5.24
N LYS A 34 -2.05 -2.29 -4.06
CA LYS A 34 -1.72 -1.57 -2.81
C LYS A 34 -0.25 -1.70 -2.39
N SER A 35 0.38 -2.85 -2.64
CA SER A 35 1.81 -3.03 -2.41
C SER A 35 2.64 -2.33 -3.49
N ALA A 36 2.22 -2.42 -4.76
CA ALA A 36 2.91 -1.88 -5.91
C ALA A 36 3.00 -0.34 -5.85
N ILE A 37 1.90 0.36 -5.54
CA ILE A 37 1.88 1.82 -5.38
C ILE A 37 2.92 2.31 -4.36
N GLN A 38 3.03 1.62 -3.21
CA GLN A 38 4.03 1.95 -2.19
C GLN A 38 5.46 1.67 -2.67
N LYS A 39 5.68 0.51 -3.32
CA LYS A 39 6.99 0.14 -3.89
C LYS A 39 7.47 1.15 -4.94
N TYR A 40 6.57 1.60 -5.83
CA TYR A 40 6.92 2.54 -6.89
C TYR A 40 7.25 3.93 -6.34
N ALA A 41 6.45 4.46 -5.40
CA ALA A 41 6.75 5.73 -4.77
C ALA A 41 8.08 5.73 -4.01
N ARG A 42 8.37 4.65 -3.29
CA ARG A 42 9.65 4.45 -2.59
C ARG A 42 10.85 4.48 -3.53
N ARG A 43 10.70 3.93 -4.74
CA ARG A 43 11.75 3.91 -5.78
C ARG A 43 11.80 5.17 -6.63
N ALA A 44 11.04 6.21 -6.27
CA ALA A 44 10.90 7.43 -7.08
C ALA A 44 10.37 7.17 -8.51
N MET A 45 9.63 6.08 -8.70
CA MET A 45 9.04 5.69 -9.96
C MET A 45 7.61 6.22 -10.03
N PHE A 46 7.48 7.54 -10.21
CA PHE A 46 6.16 8.17 -10.36
C PHE A 46 5.41 7.63 -11.58
N PHE A 47 6.05 7.62 -12.75
CA PHE A 47 5.41 7.33 -14.04
C PHE A 47 6.09 6.17 -14.79
N PRO A 48 5.35 5.36 -15.58
CA PRO A 48 3.89 5.26 -15.68
C PRO A 48 3.27 4.31 -14.63
N LYS A 49 4.07 3.42 -14.04
CA LYS A 49 3.57 2.27 -13.27
C LYS A 49 2.84 2.66 -11.98
N GLY A 50 3.38 3.65 -11.25
CA GLY A 50 2.80 4.10 -9.99
C GLY A 50 1.42 4.75 -10.16
N VAL A 51 1.31 5.68 -11.12
CA VAL A 51 0.04 6.33 -11.47
C VAL A 51 -0.97 5.30 -11.98
N TRP A 52 -0.54 4.33 -12.80
CA TRP A 52 -1.43 3.28 -13.28
C TRP A 52 -2.06 2.48 -12.12
N CYS A 53 -1.25 2.02 -11.15
CA CYS A 53 -1.77 1.32 -9.97
C CYS A 53 -2.74 2.18 -9.14
N LEU A 54 -2.47 3.48 -9.03
CA LEU A 54 -3.34 4.42 -8.32
C LEU A 54 -4.69 4.57 -9.02
N VAL A 55 -4.69 4.71 -10.34
CA VAL A 55 -5.91 4.84 -11.14
C VAL A 55 -6.75 3.57 -11.05
N GLU A 56 -6.13 2.39 -11.16
CA GLU A 56 -6.82 1.10 -10.98
C GLU A 56 -7.57 1.00 -9.65
N LEU A 57 -6.95 1.50 -8.57
CA LEU A 57 -7.57 1.53 -7.24
C LEU A 57 -8.69 2.60 -7.13
N ASP A 58 -8.57 3.73 -7.84
CA ASP A 58 -9.58 4.78 -7.86
C ASP A 58 -10.79 4.45 -8.75
N LEU A 59 -10.67 3.55 -9.72
CA LEU A 59 -11.81 3.13 -10.57
C LEU A 59 -12.96 2.51 -9.77
N PHE A 60 -12.70 2.01 -8.55
CA PHE A 60 -13.75 1.64 -7.59
C PHE A 60 -14.68 2.79 -7.21
N SER A 61 -14.36 4.04 -7.56
CA SER A 61 -15.25 5.19 -7.44
C SER A 61 -16.54 5.00 -8.22
N ILE A 62 -16.48 4.33 -9.37
CA ILE A 62 -17.64 4.02 -10.21
C ILE A 62 -18.65 3.17 -9.42
N LEU A 63 -18.16 2.14 -8.72
CA LEU A 63 -18.98 1.25 -7.89
C LEU A 63 -19.39 1.86 -6.55
N GLU A 64 -18.61 2.81 -6.03
CA GLU A 64 -18.98 3.60 -4.86
C GLU A 64 -20.16 4.55 -5.14
N ILE A 65 -20.19 5.16 -6.34
CA ILE A 65 -21.23 6.10 -6.77
C ILE A 65 -22.45 5.35 -7.32
N ASN A 66 -22.23 4.40 -8.21
CA ASN A 66 -23.26 3.67 -8.95
C ASN A 66 -23.08 2.15 -8.76
N SER A 67 -23.41 1.64 -7.58
CA SER A 67 -23.31 0.21 -7.27
C SER A 67 -24.23 -0.68 -8.12
N GLU A 68 -25.20 -0.10 -8.82
CA GLU A 68 -26.15 -0.80 -9.70
C GLU A 68 -25.53 -1.25 -11.01
N LEU A 69 -24.43 -0.61 -11.44
CA LEU A 69 -23.72 -0.97 -12.67
C LEU A 69 -23.01 -2.33 -12.57
N TYR A 70 -22.83 -2.84 -11.36
CA TYR A 70 -22.23 -4.13 -11.13
C TYR A 70 -23.29 -5.23 -11.34
N PRO A 71 -23.08 -6.18 -12.27
CA PRO A 71 -24.02 -7.28 -12.46
C PRO A 71 -24.18 -8.01 -11.12
N LYS A 72 -25.45 -8.29 -10.73
CA LYS A 72 -25.80 -8.90 -9.44
C LYS A 72 -25.21 -10.31 -9.33
N CYS A 73 -23.94 -10.38 -8.96
CA CYS A 73 -23.20 -11.61 -8.73
C CYS A 73 -22.91 -11.68 -7.24
N GLN A 74 -23.62 -12.55 -6.52
CA GLN A 74 -23.38 -12.98 -5.13
C GLN A 74 -23.49 -11.92 -4.01
N LEU A 75 -23.29 -10.63 -4.28
CA LEU A 75 -23.34 -9.55 -3.29
C LEU A 75 -24.51 -8.60 -3.54
N ASN A 76 -25.04 -8.04 -2.46
CA ASN A 76 -26.04 -6.97 -2.55
C ASN A 76 -25.37 -5.62 -2.87
N GLN A 77 -26.15 -4.67 -3.39
CA GLN A 77 -25.64 -3.33 -3.77
C GLN A 77 -24.94 -2.61 -2.61
N LYS A 78 -25.47 -2.74 -1.39
CA LYS A 78 -24.90 -2.13 -0.18
C LYS A 78 -23.50 -2.69 0.12
N GLN A 79 -23.29 -4.00 -0.03
CA GLN A 79 -21.99 -4.65 0.15
C GLN A 79 -20.99 -4.19 -0.90
N ILE A 80 -21.41 -4.07 -2.17
CA ILE A 80 -20.58 -3.58 -3.27
C ILE A 80 -20.12 -2.14 -2.97
N GLN A 81 -21.05 -1.27 -2.57
CA GLN A 81 -20.74 0.10 -2.20
C GLN A 81 -19.79 0.16 -1.00
N MET A 82 -20.08 -0.57 0.08
CA MET A 82 -19.23 -0.62 1.28
C MET A 82 -17.81 -1.11 0.97
N ASN A 83 -17.68 -2.15 0.16
CA ASN A 83 -16.38 -2.68 -0.26
C ASN A 83 -15.61 -1.66 -1.09
N SER A 84 -16.28 -0.96 -2.01
CA SER A 84 -15.68 0.11 -2.83
C SER A 84 -15.19 1.27 -1.96
N VAL A 85 -16.02 1.70 -1.00
CA VAL A 85 -15.64 2.72 0.00
C VAL A 85 -14.40 2.27 0.78
N ARG A 86 -14.37 1.02 1.23
CA ARG A 86 -13.26 0.44 1.99
C ARG A 86 -11.97 0.42 1.18
N ILE A 87 -12.02 -0.01 -0.08
CA ILE A 87 -10.87 -0.07 -0.97
C ILE A 87 -10.25 1.32 -1.13
N ARG A 88 -11.07 2.32 -1.49
CA ARG A 88 -10.61 3.70 -1.72
C ARG A 88 -10.14 4.39 -0.44
N SER A 89 -10.79 4.14 0.70
CA SER A 89 -10.35 4.66 2.00
C SER A 89 -9.02 4.04 2.41
N ASN A 90 -8.82 2.75 2.16
CA ASN A 90 -7.53 2.10 2.42
C ASN A 90 -6.43 2.65 1.49
N MET A 91 -6.74 2.90 0.22
CA MET A 91 -5.80 3.52 -0.73
C MET A 91 -5.29 4.87 -0.22
N ILE A 92 -6.18 5.81 0.12
CA ILE A 92 -5.76 7.13 0.60
C ILE A 92 -5.00 7.03 1.92
N ASN A 93 -5.41 6.14 2.84
CA ASN A 93 -4.69 5.92 4.09
C ASN A 93 -3.26 5.41 3.86
N ARG A 94 -3.05 4.55 2.85
CA ARG A 94 -1.69 4.12 2.46
C ARG A 94 -0.85 5.28 1.93
N LEU A 95 -1.43 6.19 1.15
CA LEU A 95 -0.72 7.38 0.68
C LEU A 95 -0.30 8.28 1.85
N VAL A 96 -1.19 8.49 2.81
CA VAL A 96 -0.88 9.23 4.04
C VAL A 96 0.20 8.52 4.86
N ALA A 97 0.15 7.20 5.01
CA ALA A 97 1.18 6.44 5.73
C ALA A 97 2.56 6.54 5.05
N MET A 98 2.61 6.48 3.72
CA MET A 98 3.85 6.60 2.95
C MET A 98 4.60 7.92 3.19
N MET A 99 3.87 9.00 3.45
CA MET A 99 4.47 10.29 3.83
C MET A 99 5.35 10.13 5.08
N SER A 100 4.86 9.46 6.12
CA SER A 100 5.62 9.24 7.35
C SER A 100 6.63 8.10 7.27
N GLU A 101 6.32 7.03 6.54
CA GLU A 101 7.12 5.80 6.52
C GLU A 101 8.26 5.84 5.49
N ASP A 102 8.00 6.35 4.28
CA ASP A 102 8.89 6.21 3.14
C ASP A 102 9.55 7.55 2.73
N VAL A 103 8.83 8.66 2.88
CA VAL A 103 9.39 10.00 2.57
C VAL A 103 10.04 10.62 3.80
N GLY A 104 9.41 10.49 4.96
CA GLY A 104 9.95 10.93 6.24
C GLY A 104 10.02 12.46 6.39
N PRO A 105 10.66 12.96 7.46
CA PRO A 105 10.68 14.39 7.81
C PRO A 105 11.59 15.26 6.91
N CYS A 106 12.06 14.74 5.76
CA CYS A 106 12.98 15.47 4.89
C CYS A 106 12.38 16.74 4.27
N ASP A 107 11.06 16.82 4.15
CA ASP A 107 10.33 18.04 3.77
C ASP A 107 9.31 18.36 4.87
N HIS A 108 9.58 19.41 5.65
CA HIS A 108 8.72 19.84 6.76
C HIS A 108 7.34 20.33 6.28
N GLN A 109 7.19 20.73 5.02
CA GLN A 109 5.92 21.18 4.46
C GLN A 109 5.08 20.01 3.92
N LEU A 110 5.71 18.85 3.66
CA LEU A 110 5.04 17.71 3.05
C LEU A 110 3.82 17.24 3.85
N PRO A 111 3.85 17.12 5.19
CA PRO A 111 2.67 16.74 5.96
C PRO A 111 1.49 17.68 5.78
N HIS A 112 1.76 18.99 5.75
CA HIS A 112 0.72 19.98 5.50
C HIS A 112 0.15 19.86 4.08
N LYS A 113 0.99 19.68 3.06
CA LYS A 113 0.56 19.47 1.67
C LYS A 113 -0.29 18.20 1.52
N VAL A 114 0.16 17.08 2.07
CA VAL A 114 -0.56 15.80 2.04
C VAL A 114 -1.90 15.92 2.75
N TYR A 115 -1.95 16.56 3.92
CA TYR A 115 -3.19 16.82 4.64
C TYR A 115 -4.16 17.69 3.83
N ASN A 116 -3.68 18.74 3.17
CA ASN A 116 -4.51 19.58 2.31
C ASN A 116 -5.10 18.79 1.14
N PHE A 117 -4.29 17.97 0.46
CA PHE A 117 -4.81 17.10 -0.61
C PHE A 117 -5.80 16.05 -0.09
N TYR A 118 -5.55 15.47 1.08
CA TYR A 118 -6.49 14.54 1.72
C TYR A 118 -7.85 15.19 1.98
N GLN A 119 -7.87 16.41 2.55
CA GLN A 119 -9.10 17.16 2.80
C GLN A 119 -9.82 17.52 1.50
N GLN A 120 -9.09 17.97 0.48
CA GLN A 120 -9.66 18.24 -0.84
C GLN A 120 -10.24 16.97 -1.47
N TRP A 121 -9.57 15.83 -1.32
CA TRP A 121 -10.04 14.55 -1.83
C TRP A 121 -11.32 14.11 -1.13
N ILE A 122 -11.41 14.22 0.20
CA ILE A 122 -12.64 13.92 0.94
C ILE A 122 -13.81 14.74 0.41
N LYS A 123 -13.63 16.06 0.27
CA LYS A 123 -14.66 16.98 -0.23
C LYS A 123 -15.11 16.62 -1.65
N ASN A 124 -14.19 16.12 -2.48
CA ASN A 124 -14.44 15.80 -3.88
C ASN A 124 -14.60 14.31 -4.16
N ARG A 125 -14.70 13.44 -3.14
CA ARG A 125 -14.49 11.99 -3.28
C ARG A 125 -15.36 11.30 -4.34
N ARG A 126 -16.57 11.82 -4.55
CA ARG A 126 -17.57 11.32 -5.52
C ARG A 126 -17.60 12.11 -6.83
N THR A 127 -16.61 12.96 -7.08
CA THR A 127 -16.48 13.75 -8.30
C THR A 127 -15.30 13.28 -9.13
N ILE A 128 -15.34 13.56 -10.43
CA ILE A 128 -14.26 13.21 -11.38
C ILE A 128 -12.94 13.91 -10.99
N SER A 129 -13.04 15.10 -10.38
CA SER A 129 -11.91 15.89 -9.90
C SER A 129 -11.09 15.20 -8.80
N SER A 130 -11.68 14.25 -8.06
CA SER A 130 -10.97 13.50 -7.00
C SER A 130 -9.73 12.80 -7.52
N ARG A 131 -9.76 12.26 -8.73
CA ARG A 131 -8.63 11.55 -9.32
C ARG A 131 -7.43 12.46 -9.55
N LYS A 132 -7.67 13.70 -10.00
CA LYS A 132 -6.61 14.69 -10.19
C LYS A 132 -5.91 14.98 -8.86
N ILE A 133 -6.68 15.12 -7.78
CA ILE A 133 -6.15 15.34 -6.42
C ILE A 133 -5.32 14.14 -5.97
N LEU A 134 -5.77 12.90 -6.22
CA LEU A 134 -5.00 11.69 -5.89
C LEU A 134 -3.68 11.64 -6.64
N VAL A 135 -3.67 11.95 -7.93
CA VAL A 135 -2.46 11.97 -8.76
C VAL A 135 -1.48 13.04 -8.26
N GLN A 136 -1.98 14.22 -7.89
CA GLN A 136 -1.16 15.30 -7.31
C GLN A 136 -0.56 14.89 -5.96
N LEU A 137 -1.35 14.26 -5.09
CA LEU A 137 -0.87 13.74 -3.81
C LEU A 137 0.22 12.69 -4.04
N TYR A 138 -0.04 11.71 -4.91
CA TYR A 138 0.93 10.67 -5.24
C TYR A 138 2.20 11.24 -5.86
N TYR A 139 2.09 12.26 -6.72
CA TYR A 139 3.24 12.97 -7.27
C TYR A 139 4.09 13.58 -6.15
N CYS A 140 3.49 14.25 -5.17
CA CYS A 140 4.24 14.81 -4.04
C CYS A 140 5.04 13.76 -3.25
N LEU A 141 4.61 12.50 -3.24
CA LEU A 141 5.29 11.40 -2.54
C LEU A 141 6.31 10.66 -3.43
N ALA A 142 6.01 10.51 -4.72
CA ALA A 142 6.76 9.68 -5.66
C ALA A 142 7.74 10.48 -6.54
N ASN A 143 7.76 11.81 -6.44
CA ASN A 143 8.66 12.67 -7.22
C ASN A 143 10.13 12.38 -6.90
N GLN A 144 10.98 12.35 -7.93
CA GLN A 144 12.42 12.09 -7.79
C GLN A 144 13.14 13.12 -6.92
N ASN A 145 12.68 14.37 -6.93
CA ASN A 145 13.27 15.45 -6.14
C ASN A 145 12.99 15.34 -4.63
N THR A 146 12.07 14.46 -4.24
CA THR A 146 11.69 14.26 -2.85
C THR A 146 12.70 13.32 -2.18
N LYS A 147 13.41 13.83 -1.16
CA LYS A 147 14.29 13.03 -0.32
C LYS A 147 13.46 12.01 0.47
N ARG A 148 13.97 10.77 0.57
CA ARG A 148 13.28 9.65 1.21
C ARG A 148 14.13 9.12 2.34
N ILE A 149 13.54 9.00 3.52
CA ILE A 149 14.19 8.39 4.67
C ILE A 149 13.17 7.58 5.46
N ARG A 150 13.57 6.41 5.95
CA ARG A 150 12.75 5.53 6.80
C ARG A 150 12.96 5.77 8.29
N LEU A 151 13.50 6.94 8.66
CA LEU A 151 13.97 7.24 10.01
C LEU A 151 12.97 6.85 11.10
N LEU A 152 11.69 7.17 10.93
CA LEU A 152 10.66 6.84 11.93
C LEU A 152 10.40 5.32 12.05
N SER A 153 10.53 4.58 10.95
CA SER A 153 10.46 3.11 10.97
C SER A 153 11.69 2.51 11.63
N ASP A 154 12.87 3.09 11.37
CA ASP A 154 14.15 2.64 11.92
C ASP A 154 14.26 2.97 13.42
N LEU A 155 13.62 4.06 13.89
CA LEU A 155 13.54 4.41 15.30
C LEU A 155 12.67 3.42 16.10
N ARG A 156 11.67 2.76 15.48
CA ARG A 156 10.86 1.73 16.16
C ARG A 156 11.67 0.48 16.54
N THR A 157 12.78 0.22 15.85
CA THR A 157 13.62 -0.96 16.08
C THR A 157 14.65 -0.79 17.20
N VAL A 158 14.81 0.41 17.78
CA VAL A 158 15.82 0.65 18.83
C VAL A 158 15.19 1.38 20.01
N TYR A 159 14.58 0.65 20.93
CA TYR A 159 14.29 1.17 22.27
C TYR A 159 14.78 0.21 23.34
N ASN A 160 16.10 0.01 23.39
CA ASN A 160 16.77 -0.20 24.67
C ASN A 160 16.90 1.18 25.34
N LEU A 161 15.79 1.69 25.86
CA LEU A 161 15.80 2.92 26.66
C LEU A 161 16.72 2.66 27.86
N PRO A 162 17.71 3.51 28.14
CA PRO A 162 18.56 3.34 29.31
C PRO A 162 17.74 3.13 30.58
N GLU A 163 18.21 2.26 31.48
CA GLU A 163 17.47 1.82 32.67
C GLU A 163 16.96 2.98 33.54
N TYR A 164 17.67 4.12 33.52
CA TYR A 164 17.32 5.35 34.24
C TYR A 164 16.13 6.13 33.64
N LEU A 165 15.65 5.77 32.45
CA LEU A 165 14.45 6.34 31.82
C LEU A 165 13.19 5.50 32.06
N THR A 166 13.27 4.44 32.88
CA THR A 166 12.12 3.57 33.19
C THR A 166 11.93 3.38 34.69
N ASP A 167 10.72 3.59 35.18
CA ASP A 167 10.35 3.30 36.58
C ASP A 167 10.30 1.79 36.87
N LYS A 168 10.20 0.96 35.81
CA LYS A 168 10.07 -0.51 35.88
C LYS A 168 11.36 -1.23 35.50
N LYS A 169 12.43 -0.96 36.24
CA LYS A 169 13.79 -1.49 36.02
C LYS A 169 13.85 -3.01 35.80
N ASN A 170 13.10 -3.79 36.61
CA ASN A 170 13.06 -5.25 36.50
C ASN A 170 12.45 -5.74 35.17
N LEU A 171 11.38 -5.10 34.70
CA LEU A 171 10.75 -5.45 33.41
C LEU A 171 11.66 -5.06 32.25
N HIS A 172 12.33 -3.92 32.36
CA HIS A 172 13.31 -3.47 31.37
C HIS A 172 14.46 -4.47 31.23
N ARG A 173 15.04 -4.93 32.35
CA ARG A 173 16.11 -5.94 32.37
C ARG A 173 15.68 -7.25 31.69
N GLN A 174 14.49 -7.77 32.01
CA GLN A 174 13.95 -8.98 31.40
C GLN A 174 13.74 -8.86 29.89
N LEU A 175 13.29 -7.69 29.41
CA LEU A 175 13.11 -7.44 27.98
C LEU A 175 14.46 -7.34 27.26
N LEU A 176 15.47 -6.75 27.89
CA LEU A 176 16.82 -6.65 27.37
C LEU A 176 17.48 -8.03 27.24
N GLU A 177 17.39 -8.85 28.29
CA GLU A 177 17.89 -10.24 28.30
C GLU A 177 17.21 -11.07 27.21
N LYS A 178 15.89 -10.96 27.06
CA LYS A 178 15.13 -11.67 26.01
C LYS A 178 15.55 -11.21 24.61
N PHE A 179 15.81 -9.92 24.41
CA PHE A 179 16.28 -9.38 23.14
C PHE A 179 17.69 -9.86 22.80
N GLN A 180 18.62 -9.82 23.76
CA GLN A 180 19.98 -10.32 23.60
C GLN A 180 20.00 -11.83 23.28
N MET A 181 19.16 -12.62 23.95
CA MET A 181 19.01 -14.04 23.66
C MET A 181 18.47 -14.28 22.25
N ASN A 182 17.49 -13.49 21.79
CA ASN A 182 16.98 -13.61 20.42
C ASN A 182 18.03 -13.25 19.36
N GLN A 183 18.84 -12.21 19.59
CA GLN A 183 19.95 -11.87 18.69
C GLN A 183 21.01 -12.97 18.64
N LEU A 184 21.36 -13.56 19.79
CA LEU A 184 22.26 -14.70 19.88
C LEU A 184 21.73 -15.91 19.11
N ILE A 185 20.43 -16.21 19.25
CA ILE A 185 19.77 -17.29 18.50
C ILE A 185 19.87 -17.01 16.99
N GLU A 186 19.57 -15.81 16.53
CA GLU A 186 19.69 -15.45 15.10
C GLU A 186 21.12 -15.63 14.58
N ILE A 187 22.13 -15.17 15.33
CA ILE A 187 23.56 -15.35 14.98
C ILE A 187 23.91 -16.85 14.91
N MET A 188 23.46 -17.64 15.88
CA MET A 188 23.70 -19.09 15.91
C MET A 188 23.01 -19.82 14.74
N TYR A 189 21.80 -19.39 14.35
CA TYR A 189 21.09 -19.95 13.20
C TYR A 189 21.76 -19.58 11.87
N ASP A 190 22.24 -18.35 11.73
CA ASP A 190 22.96 -17.89 10.54
C ASP A 190 24.31 -18.60 10.38
N ASP A 191 25.03 -18.83 11.47
CA ASP A 191 26.30 -19.56 11.45
C ASP A 191 26.11 -21.07 11.22
N GLY A 192 24.98 -21.65 11.67
CA GLY A 192 24.58 -23.02 11.34
C GLY A 192 24.21 -23.22 9.86
N CYS A 193 23.75 -22.17 9.18
CA CYS A 193 23.43 -22.21 7.74
C CYS A 193 24.67 -22.04 6.84
N LYS A 194 25.72 -21.36 7.31
CA LYS A 194 27.00 -21.21 6.57
C LYS A 194 27.79 -22.51 6.45
N GLY A 195 27.45 -23.55 7.23
CA GLY A 195 28.02 -24.90 7.13
C GLY A 195 27.38 -25.81 6.08
N LYS A 196 26.35 -25.35 5.35
CA LYS A 196 25.66 -26.13 4.30
C LYS A 196 25.72 -25.49 2.92
N THR A 197 26.90 -25.04 2.48
CA THR A 197 27.21 -24.98 1.05
C THR A 197 27.79 -26.33 0.64
N VAL A 198 26.92 -27.31 0.42
CA VAL A 198 27.27 -28.48 -0.39
C VAL A 198 27.27 -28.01 -1.84
N SER A 199 28.39 -28.26 -2.51
CA SER A 199 28.60 -27.99 -3.92
C SER A 199 27.52 -28.67 -4.77
N CYS A 200 26.71 -27.87 -5.45
CA CYS A 200 26.14 -28.25 -6.74
C CYS A 200 26.71 -27.29 -7.78
N PHE A 201 27.93 -27.57 -8.19
CA PHE A 201 28.37 -27.28 -9.55
C PHE A 201 28.43 -28.60 -10.30
N ILE A 202 28.00 -28.51 -11.56
CA ILE A 202 27.79 -29.52 -12.60
C ILE A 202 28.92 -30.56 -12.65
#